data_AF-A0A0R3X9R8-F1
#
_entry.id   AF-A0A0R3X9R8-F1
#
_cell.length_a   1.000
_cell.length_b   1.000
_cell.length_c   1.000
_cell.angle_alpha   90.00
_cell.angle_beta   90.00
_cell.angle_gamma   90.00
#
_symmetry.space_group_name_H-M   'P 1'
#
loop_
_entity.id
_entity.type
_entity.pdbx_description
1 polymer ?
#
loop_
_entity_poly.entity_id
_entity_poly.type
_entity_poly.pdbx_seq_one_letter_code
_entity_poly.pdbx_strand_id
1 'polypeptide(L)'
;MLWKLRWIADQEPPQSPWVDLQTADMAYEDSRYLEFKLSRLVAPIALAPAARIRRDIGEFGRGGGKLTSLVDKRVMLTLPSGALKIACTYSIQVQPISQHHAHLLRDQNLTFMSQFTACSPLVILTGPKKILFKPALFALPLTDTNPSNQVIIMSNASTPEAFLGHKKPKTHRDGNSESEENVVDEEEEEEEGSEHVSEDETSPRELDPFQRSLLLPKLLAGANSGHSEVNLVYSSIEDSNWKIWDNVEFVETKNVDICTFSFNRIVPRKFMAIQTRTIVDNDSLIQMAQVLERSLSQRIVFACLRQNKQQPSRVCFAICLTQDLEKTLSQMATKGFTEGGKPIGPLFVYERQQFDVALKGNIRPKRESTGRSSIQLDTEKGKMKITFNTSLRNEYTVEVEEFDSSAQVACEKYRGFVEISYKQATKVAAKRGKGRGNPVGPKKFVIEFQTVPLCQLLVTLPKKAIEVDADKNILSYRFDSKDVVTNELLQELARKLPGETWRRLGMALDLSRTQLQAIGGRADSSRKNRALTMLRSWIKNLELRVDRGEKLRTALIAIGRSDLAGDLISQEKADFTATSSSVGTPILTTPPTMNSK
;
A
#
# COMPACT_ATOMS: atom_id res chain seq x y z
N MET A 1 10.90 -8.14 -26.39
CA MET A 1 11.55 -8.95 -27.43
C MET A 1 11.63 -10.39 -26.95
N LEU A 2 10.93 -11.31 -27.61
CA LEU A 2 11.02 -12.75 -27.36
C LEU A 2 12.07 -13.31 -28.32
N TRP A 3 13.16 -13.85 -27.80
CA TRP A 3 14.08 -14.66 -28.60
C TRP A 3 13.87 -16.13 -28.25
N LYS A 4 13.51 -16.93 -29.26
CA LYS A 4 13.34 -18.37 -29.16
C LYS A 4 14.71 -19.00 -29.43
N LEU A 5 15.48 -19.27 -28.38
CA LEU A 5 16.72 -20.04 -28.48
C LEU A 5 16.36 -21.52 -28.65
N ARG A 6 16.66 -22.07 -29.83
CA ARG A 6 16.57 -23.50 -30.12
C ARG A 6 17.77 -24.16 -29.43
N TRP A 7 17.52 -24.86 -28.33
CA TRP A 7 18.48 -25.78 -27.72
C TRP A 7 18.76 -26.91 -28.73
N ILE A 8 20.00 -27.02 -29.19
CA ILE A 8 20.54 -28.26 -29.75
C ILE A 8 21.26 -28.92 -28.58
N ALA A 9 20.67 -30.00 -28.08
CA ALA A 9 21.26 -30.84 -27.05
C ALA A 9 22.44 -31.65 -27.64
N ASP A 10 23.36 -32.03 -26.74
CA ASP A 10 24.37 -33.11 -26.87
C ASP A 10 25.86 -32.76 -26.86
N GLN A 11 26.27 -31.54 -26.46
CA GLN A 11 27.65 -31.35 -25.97
C GLN A 11 27.68 -30.54 -24.68
N GLU A 12 28.34 -31.06 -23.65
CA GLU A 12 28.68 -30.29 -22.44
C GLU A 12 29.41 -29.02 -22.88
N PRO A 13 28.95 -27.82 -22.48
CA PRO A 13 29.61 -26.60 -22.86
C PRO A 13 31.05 -26.63 -22.30
N PRO A 14 32.06 -26.24 -23.08
CA PRO A 14 33.43 -26.18 -22.59
C PRO A 14 33.46 -25.29 -21.34
N GLN A 15 34.09 -25.76 -20.26
CA GLN A 15 34.26 -25.03 -18.99
C GLN A 15 35.25 -23.86 -19.09
N SER A 16 35.14 -23.06 -20.16
CA SER A 16 35.89 -21.82 -20.28
C SER A 16 35.23 -20.75 -19.40
N PRO A 17 36.01 -19.90 -18.72
CA PRO A 17 35.45 -18.79 -17.95
C PRO A 17 34.73 -17.82 -18.89
N TRP A 18 33.59 -17.29 -18.44
CA TRP A 18 32.88 -16.23 -19.16
C TRP A 18 33.79 -14.99 -19.27
N VAL A 19 33.98 -14.50 -20.50
CA VAL A 19 34.78 -13.30 -20.78
C VAL A 19 33.85 -12.15 -21.18
N ASP A 20 34.07 -10.98 -20.58
CA ASP A 20 33.36 -9.77 -20.95
C ASP A 20 33.81 -9.28 -22.34
N LEU A 21 32.86 -9.09 -23.24
CA LEU A 21 33.10 -8.48 -24.56
C LEU A 21 32.73 -7.00 -24.53
N GLN A 22 33.62 -6.15 -25.06
CA GLN A 22 33.34 -4.73 -25.19
C GLN A 22 32.32 -4.51 -26.30
N THR A 23 31.19 -3.89 -25.94
CA THR A 23 30.07 -3.62 -26.85
C THR A 23 29.93 -2.12 -27.10
N ALA A 24 29.48 -1.75 -28.30
CA ALA A 24 29.05 -0.42 -28.68
C ALA A 24 27.52 -0.40 -28.80
N ASP A 25 26.88 0.61 -28.20
CA ASP A 25 25.44 0.85 -28.41
C ASP A 25 25.26 1.51 -29.77
N MET A 26 24.50 0.85 -30.63
CA MET A 26 24.24 1.26 -32.00
C MET A 26 22.73 1.44 -32.16
N ALA A 27 22.33 2.61 -32.65
CA ALA A 27 20.97 2.91 -33.05
C ALA A 27 20.89 2.90 -34.58
N TYR A 28 20.00 2.07 -35.13
CA TYR A 28 19.72 2.05 -36.56
C TYR A 28 18.21 2.09 -36.75
N GLU A 29 17.75 3.13 -37.45
CA GLU A 29 16.33 3.42 -37.66
C GLU A 29 15.54 3.37 -36.33
N ASP A 30 14.73 2.32 -36.14
CA ASP A 30 13.84 2.11 -34.99
C ASP A 30 14.34 1.06 -33.97
N SER A 31 15.58 0.58 -34.11
CA SER A 31 16.15 -0.48 -33.25
C SER A 31 17.49 -0.09 -32.63
N ARG A 32 17.66 -0.46 -31.35
CA ARG A 32 18.96 -0.40 -30.65
C ARG A 32 19.54 -1.79 -30.48
N TYR A 33 20.82 -1.95 -30.81
CA TYR A 33 21.56 -3.19 -30.65
C TYR A 33 22.94 -2.93 -30.08
N LEU A 34 23.48 -3.98 -29.43
CA LEU A 34 24.85 -3.99 -28.94
C LEU A 34 25.73 -4.68 -29.98
N GLU A 35 26.68 -3.94 -30.55
CA GLU A 35 27.65 -4.48 -31.51
C GLU A 35 28.98 -4.76 -30.81
N PHE A 36 29.66 -5.85 -31.16
CA PHE A 36 31.04 -6.12 -30.75
C PHE A 36 31.79 -6.76 -31.91
N LYS A 37 33.10 -6.49 -32.00
CA LYS A 37 33.95 -7.04 -33.07
C LYS A 37 34.61 -8.32 -32.59
N LEU A 38 34.42 -9.41 -33.35
CA LEU A 38 35.19 -10.64 -33.20
C LEU A 38 36.31 -10.67 -34.24
N SER A 39 37.55 -10.83 -33.79
CA SER A 39 38.71 -10.90 -34.67
C SER A 39 38.80 -12.23 -35.43
N ARG A 40 38.33 -13.34 -34.84
CA ARG A 40 38.20 -14.66 -35.50
C ARG A 40 37.09 -15.51 -34.84
N LEU A 41 36.32 -16.23 -35.65
CA LEU A 41 35.39 -17.28 -35.21
C LEU A 41 36.10 -18.64 -35.34
N VAL A 42 36.67 -19.15 -34.24
CA VAL A 42 37.48 -20.40 -34.27
C VAL A 42 36.75 -21.57 -33.57
N ALA A 43 35.65 -21.31 -32.85
CA ALA A 43 34.91 -22.31 -32.08
C ALA A 43 33.43 -21.93 -31.97
N PRO A 44 32.53 -22.86 -31.59
CA PRO A 44 31.16 -22.50 -31.18
C PRO A 44 31.22 -21.54 -29.98
N ILE A 45 30.66 -20.34 -30.14
CA ILE A 45 30.63 -19.30 -29.11
C ILE A 45 29.23 -19.26 -28.50
N ALA A 46 29.15 -19.40 -27.18
CA ALA A 46 27.95 -19.08 -26.42
C ALA A 46 27.98 -17.61 -26.01
N LEU A 47 26.98 -16.84 -26.42
CA LEU A 47 26.83 -15.43 -26.04
C LEU A 47 25.66 -15.31 -25.05
N ALA A 48 25.92 -14.65 -23.91
CA ALA A 48 24.91 -14.36 -22.91
C ALA A 48 24.80 -12.83 -22.75
N PRO A 49 23.71 -12.19 -23.24
CA PRO A 49 23.49 -10.78 -22.94
C PRO A 49 23.23 -10.63 -21.44
N ALA A 50 24.05 -9.81 -20.78
CA ALA A 50 23.96 -9.57 -19.34
C ALA A 50 23.67 -8.10 -19.06
N ALA A 51 22.50 -7.81 -18.49
CA ALA A 51 22.23 -6.51 -17.90
C ALA A 51 23.02 -6.39 -16.59
N ARG A 52 23.92 -5.41 -16.51
CA ARG A 52 24.76 -5.18 -15.33
C ARG A 52 24.92 -3.69 -15.05
N ILE A 53 25.25 -3.37 -13.81
CA ILE A 53 25.62 -2.00 -13.44
C ILE A 53 26.88 -1.63 -14.22
N ARG A 54 26.83 -0.47 -14.88
CA ARG A 54 27.96 0.06 -15.66
C ARG A 54 29.22 0.09 -14.79
N ARG A 55 30.32 -0.36 -15.38
CA ARG A 55 31.63 -0.40 -14.76
C ARG A 55 32.57 0.50 -15.54
N ASP A 56 32.97 1.60 -14.93
CA ASP A 56 33.94 2.53 -15.49
C ASP A 56 35.32 2.15 -14.97
N ILE A 57 36.28 1.95 -15.87
CA ILE A 57 37.62 1.42 -15.56
C ILE A 57 38.67 2.51 -15.84
N GLY A 58 39.61 2.67 -14.92
CA GLY A 58 40.74 3.58 -15.08
C GLY A 58 42.04 2.92 -14.63
N GLU A 59 43.11 3.12 -15.40
CA GLU A 59 44.46 2.73 -15.03
C GLU A 59 45.21 3.91 -14.44
N PHE A 60 45.81 3.70 -13.26
CA PHE A 60 46.52 4.74 -12.52
C PHE A 60 47.93 4.28 -12.20
N GLY A 61 48.93 5.08 -12.56
CA GLY A 61 50.33 4.84 -12.25
C GLY A 61 50.99 6.05 -11.60
N ARG A 62 52.29 6.24 -11.87
CA ARG A 62 53.06 7.37 -11.31
C ARG A 62 52.51 8.73 -11.71
N GLY A 63 51.96 8.87 -12.91
CA GLY A 63 51.36 10.12 -13.38
C GLY A 63 50.08 10.54 -12.64
N GLY A 64 49.52 9.68 -11.79
CA GLY A 64 48.19 9.89 -11.21
C GLY A 64 47.10 9.73 -12.28
N GLY A 65 45.96 10.37 -12.07
CA GLY A 65 44.86 10.37 -13.03
C GLY A 65 43.52 10.71 -12.40
N LYS A 66 42.47 10.72 -13.24
CA LYS A 66 41.08 10.88 -12.82
C LYS A 66 40.22 9.81 -13.47
N LEU A 67 39.36 9.17 -12.67
CA LEU A 67 38.31 8.26 -13.14
C LEU A 67 36.96 8.88 -12.81
N THR A 68 36.24 9.29 -13.85
CA THR A 68 34.91 9.92 -13.74
C THR A 68 33.86 8.90 -14.12
N SER A 69 32.79 8.79 -13.33
CA SER A 69 31.71 7.88 -13.71
C SER A 69 30.92 8.41 -14.91
N LEU A 70 30.54 7.49 -15.79
CA LEU A 70 29.69 7.78 -16.94
C LEU A 70 28.20 7.71 -16.59
N VAL A 71 27.84 7.21 -15.40
CA VAL A 71 26.45 7.21 -14.89
C VAL A 71 26.12 8.56 -14.25
N ASP A 72 27.02 9.09 -13.42
CA ASP A 72 26.95 10.44 -12.86
C ASP A 72 28.34 11.06 -12.86
N LYS A 73 28.56 12.07 -13.71
CA LYS A 73 29.87 12.71 -13.90
C LYS A 73 30.39 13.43 -12.64
N ARG A 74 29.52 13.66 -11.66
CA ARG A 74 29.90 14.24 -10.35
C ARG A 74 30.58 13.21 -9.45
N VAL A 75 30.41 11.91 -9.73
CA VAL A 75 31.12 10.84 -9.05
C VAL A 75 32.50 10.68 -9.68
N MET A 76 33.54 11.05 -8.94
CA MET A 76 34.91 11.10 -9.47
C MET A 76 35.94 10.62 -8.43
N LEU A 77 36.85 9.75 -8.88
CA LEU A 77 38.07 9.36 -8.17
C LEU A 77 39.26 10.09 -8.78
N THR A 78 39.98 10.88 -8.00
CA THR A 78 41.19 11.59 -8.41
C THR A 78 42.40 11.08 -7.64
N LEU A 79 43.41 10.60 -8.35
CA LEU A 79 44.72 10.24 -7.78
C LEU A 79 45.75 11.29 -8.20
N PRO A 80 46.40 12.00 -7.24
CA PRO A 80 47.46 12.93 -7.59
C PRO A 80 48.70 12.21 -8.13
N SER A 81 49.52 12.93 -8.90
CA SER A 81 50.79 12.42 -9.39
C SER A 81 51.71 12.01 -8.24
N GLY A 82 52.25 10.80 -8.34
CA GLY A 82 53.07 10.15 -7.31
C GLY A 82 52.29 9.36 -6.26
N ALA A 83 50.95 9.31 -6.30
CA ALA A 83 50.16 8.53 -5.34
C ALA A 83 50.41 7.02 -5.42
N LEU A 84 50.71 6.51 -6.63
CA LEU A 84 51.03 5.10 -6.91
C LEU A 84 52.40 4.98 -7.61
N LYS A 85 53.19 3.98 -7.22
CA LYS A 85 54.47 3.66 -7.89
C LYS A 85 54.32 2.73 -9.08
N ILE A 86 53.31 1.87 -9.05
CA ILE A 86 53.03 0.80 -10.02
C ILE A 86 51.66 1.05 -10.61
N ALA A 87 51.53 0.89 -11.92
CA ALA A 87 50.26 1.00 -12.61
C ALA A 87 49.27 -0.03 -12.08
N CYS A 88 48.07 0.41 -11.74
CA CYS A 88 47.00 -0.42 -11.19
C CYS A 88 45.69 -0.03 -11.85
N THR A 89 44.92 -1.04 -12.23
CA THR A 89 43.57 -0.86 -12.77
C THR A 89 42.56 -0.85 -11.64
N TYR A 90 41.75 0.21 -11.58
CA TYR A 90 40.62 0.35 -10.68
C TYR A 90 39.34 0.46 -11.49
N SER A 91 38.23 0.04 -10.91
CA SER A 91 36.92 0.28 -11.51
C SER A 91 35.92 0.78 -10.51
N ILE A 92 35.02 1.66 -10.97
CA ILE A 92 33.90 2.18 -10.20
C ILE A 92 32.60 1.74 -10.86
N GLN A 93 31.65 1.30 -10.05
CA GLN A 93 30.26 1.11 -10.45
C GLN A 93 29.40 2.03 -9.60
N VAL A 94 28.49 2.75 -10.24
CA VAL A 94 27.65 3.75 -9.58
C VAL A 94 26.19 3.33 -9.73
N GLN A 95 25.50 3.22 -8.60
CA GLN A 95 24.06 2.97 -8.53
C GLN A 95 23.38 4.23 -7.96
N PRO A 96 22.71 5.03 -8.81
CA PRO A 96 21.99 6.21 -8.36
C PRO A 96 20.84 5.86 -7.41
N ILE A 97 20.70 6.65 -6.35
CA ILE A 97 19.55 6.61 -5.45
C ILE A 97 18.82 7.94 -5.63
N SER A 98 17.55 7.91 -6.04
CA SER A 98 16.76 9.13 -6.13
C SER A 98 16.45 9.67 -4.74
N GLN A 99 16.67 10.97 -4.52
CA GLN A 99 16.31 11.64 -3.26
C GLN A 99 14.82 11.53 -2.97
N HIS A 100 13.95 11.63 -3.98
CA HIS A 100 12.51 11.43 -3.79
C HIS A 100 12.20 10.04 -3.22
N HIS A 101 12.83 9.00 -3.77
CA HIS A 101 12.68 7.64 -3.27
C HIS A 101 13.25 7.49 -1.86
N ALA A 102 14.41 8.08 -1.58
CA ALA A 102 15.02 8.07 -0.25
C ALA A 102 14.14 8.77 0.80
N HIS A 103 13.44 9.85 0.44
CA HIS A 103 12.47 10.51 1.32
C HIS A 103 11.22 9.65 1.59
N LEU A 104 10.72 8.91 0.60
CA LEU A 104 9.64 7.94 0.85
C LEU A 104 10.09 6.84 1.82
N LEU A 105 11.33 6.36 1.72
CA LEU A 105 11.90 5.40 2.66
C LEU A 105 12.06 6.00 4.06
N ARG A 106 12.47 7.27 4.15
CA ARG A 106 12.53 8.01 5.41
C ARG A 106 11.17 8.03 6.09
N ASP A 107 10.12 8.37 5.36
CA ASP A 107 8.77 8.50 5.90
C ASP A 107 8.21 7.13 6.37
N GLN A 108 8.66 6.04 5.75
CA GLN A 108 8.36 4.66 6.19
C GLN A 108 9.20 4.18 7.39
N ASN A 109 10.34 4.82 7.66
CA ASN A 109 11.34 4.36 8.63
C ASN A 109 11.76 5.48 9.61
N LEU A 110 10.78 6.29 10.06
CA LEU A 110 11.05 7.46 10.92
C LEU A 110 11.82 7.14 12.20
N THR A 111 11.72 5.91 12.72
CA THR A 111 12.41 5.47 13.95
C THR A 111 13.92 5.70 13.90
N PHE A 112 14.55 5.49 12.74
CA PHE A 112 16.00 5.68 12.58
C PHE A 112 16.36 6.64 11.43
N MET A 113 15.42 6.99 10.54
CA MET A 113 15.67 7.94 9.44
C MET A 113 15.20 9.37 9.72
N SER A 114 14.68 9.70 10.91
CA SER A 114 14.08 11.03 11.18
C SER A 114 14.96 12.24 10.82
N GLN A 115 16.27 12.12 10.98
CA GLN A 115 17.24 13.18 10.68
C GLN A 115 17.79 13.14 9.25
N PHE A 116 17.40 12.16 8.43
CA PHE A 116 17.87 11.99 7.06
C PHE A 116 17.46 13.18 6.17
N THR A 117 18.43 13.78 5.47
CA THR A 117 18.19 14.83 4.48
C THR A 117 18.46 14.36 3.07
N ALA A 118 19.60 13.71 2.82
CA ALA A 118 19.98 13.26 1.49
C ALA A 118 21.00 12.12 1.53
N CYS A 119 21.24 11.48 0.38
CA CYS A 119 22.30 10.49 0.22
C CYS A 119 22.98 10.58 -1.14
N SER A 120 24.23 10.12 -1.21
CA SER A 120 24.89 9.90 -2.48
C SER A 120 24.43 8.62 -3.16
N PRO A 121 24.76 8.44 -4.46
CA PRO A 121 24.74 7.12 -5.08
C PRO A 121 25.54 6.09 -4.28
N LEU A 122 25.15 4.83 -4.37
CA LEU A 122 25.98 3.72 -3.91
C LEU A 122 27.12 3.51 -4.91
N VAL A 123 28.35 3.63 -4.43
CA VAL A 123 29.56 3.43 -5.23
C VAL A 123 30.23 2.12 -4.84
N ILE A 124 30.57 1.30 -5.84
CA ILE A 124 31.35 0.08 -5.68
C ILE A 124 32.71 0.33 -6.33
N LEU A 125 33.77 0.36 -5.52
CA LEU A 125 35.14 0.48 -5.97
C LEU A 125 35.80 -0.91 -5.95
N THR A 126 36.38 -1.33 -7.07
CA THR A 126 37.13 -2.57 -7.19
C THR A 126 38.53 -2.33 -7.73
N GLY A 127 39.48 -3.21 -7.39
CA GLY A 127 40.88 -3.13 -7.80
C GLY A 127 41.84 -3.66 -6.74
N PRO A 128 43.17 -3.55 -6.95
CA PRO A 128 44.15 -4.03 -5.99
C PRO A 128 44.18 -3.16 -4.73
N LYS A 129 44.32 -3.79 -3.56
CA LYS A 129 44.52 -3.08 -2.29
C LYS A 129 45.87 -2.34 -2.33
N LYS A 130 45.87 -1.02 -2.13
CA LYS A 130 47.08 -0.19 -2.13
C LYS A 130 47.03 0.87 -1.05
N ILE A 131 48.17 1.11 -0.42
CA ILE A 131 48.43 2.31 0.39
C ILE A 131 49.00 3.35 -0.57
N LEU A 132 48.48 4.56 -0.50
CA LEU A 132 48.86 5.66 -1.37
C LEU A 132 49.95 6.49 -0.72
N PHE A 133 50.92 6.93 -1.52
CA PHE A 133 51.98 7.84 -1.06
C PHE A 133 51.49 9.29 -0.93
N LYS A 134 50.38 9.62 -1.58
CA LYS A 134 49.68 10.91 -1.50
C LYS A 134 48.17 10.62 -1.43
N PRO A 135 47.39 11.39 -0.65
CA PRO A 135 45.97 11.13 -0.48
C PRO A 135 45.22 11.27 -1.82
N ALA A 136 44.36 10.30 -2.12
CA ALA A 136 43.42 10.40 -3.24
C ALA A 136 42.17 11.15 -2.80
N LEU A 137 41.44 11.70 -3.76
CA LEU A 137 40.17 12.38 -3.53
C LEU A 137 39.02 11.60 -4.17
N PHE A 138 37.90 11.52 -3.47
CA PHE A 138 36.63 11.05 -4.02
C PHE A 138 35.58 12.15 -3.89
N ALA A 139 34.85 12.41 -4.97
CA ALA A 139 33.72 13.33 -5.00
C ALA A 139 32.41 12.55 -5.19
N LEU A 140 31.38 12.87 -4.40
CA LEU A 140 30.06 12.26 -4.42
C LEU A 140 28.97 13.34 -4.38
N PRO A 141 27.96 13.30 -5.27
CA PRO A 141 26.85 14.23 -5.18
C PRO A 141 25.89 13.86 -4.04
N LEU A 142 25.32 14.86 -3.38
CA LEU A 142 24.29 14.73 -2.35
C LEU A 142 22.91 15.23 -2.83
N THR A 143 22.78 15.64 -4.10
CA THR A 143 21.53 16.13 -4.68
C THR A 143 21.21 15.49 -6.03
N ASP A 144 19.92 15.40 -6.34
CA ASP A 144 19.43 14.93 -7.64
C ASP A 144 19.56 16.00 -8.75
N THR A 145 19.97 17.24 -8.42
CA THR A 145 20.20 18.35 -9.36
C THR A 145 21.46 18.10 -10.19
N ASN A 146 21.35 17.16 -11.13
CA ASN A 146 22.27 17.07 -12.24
C ASN A 146 21.75 18.01 -13.35
N PRO A 147 22.43 19.14 -13.67
CA PRO A 147 21.96 20.06 -14.70
C PRO A 147 21.85 19.43 -16.10
N SER A 148 22.39 18.22 -16.30
CA SER A 148 22.44 17.55 -17.60
C SER A 148 21.35 16.51 -17.88
N ASN A 149 20.48 16.15 -16.91
CA ASN A 149 19.45 15.12 -17.07
C ASN A 149 18.06 15.56 -16.54
N GLN A 150 17.61 16.76 -16.88
CA GLN A 150 16.20 17.13 -16.69
C GLN A 150 15.32 16.31 -17.65
N VAL A 151 14.87 15.14 -17.22
CA VAL A 151 13.60 14.59 -17.71
C VAL A 151 12.52 15.21 -16.85
N ILE A 152 11.79 16.15 -17.45
CA ILE A 152 10.61 16.78 -16.86
C ILE A 152 9.57 15.69 -16.66
N ILE A 153 9.48 15.15 -15.45
CA ILE A 153 8.27 14.48 -14.98
C ILE A 153 7.37 15.60 -14.49
N MET A 154 6.40 16.00 -15.31
CA MET A 154 5.39 16.98 -14.92
C MET A 154 4.58 16.43 -13.75
N SER A 155 4.86 16.93 -12.56
CA SER A 155 4.10 16.70 -11.33
C SER A 155 2.76 17.43 -11.41
N ASN A 156 1.78 16.88 -12.12
CA ASN A 156 0.39 17.34 -12.01
C ASN A 156 -0.26 16.61 -10.82
N ALA A 157 0.15 16.97 -9.62
CA ALA A 157 -0.53 16.58 -8.38
C ALA A 157 -0.82 17.85 -7.58
N SER A 158 -1.93 18.52 -7.93
CA SER A 158 -2.54 19.51 -7.07
C SER A 158 -3.00 18.80 -5.78
N THR A 159 -2.52 19.29 -4.64
CA THR A 159 -3.01 18.88 -3.33
C THR A 159 -4.51 19.17 -3.21
N PRO A 160 -5.33 18.24 -2.66
CA PRO A 160 -6.73 18.50 -2.43
C PRO A 160 -6.91 19.67 -1.45
N GLU A 161 -7.77 20.61 -1.82
CA GLU A 161 -8.10 21.87 -1.13
C GLU A 161 -8.60 21.71 0.32
N ALA A 162 -8.77 20.47 0.80
CA ALA A 162 -9.19 20.15 2.16
C ALA A 162 -8.08 20.36 3.24
N PHE A 163 -6.85 20.69 2.84
CA PHE A 163 -5.72 20.93 3.76
C PHE A 163 -5.24 22.39 3.79
N LEU A 164 -5.91 23.31 3.11
CA LEU A 164 -5.64 24.74 3.25
C LEU A 164 -6.45 25.27 4.43
N GLY A 165 -5.79 25.41 5.57
CA GLY A 165 -6.36 26.03 6.76
C GLY A 165 -6.85 27.46 6.47
N HIS A 166 -8.12 27.72 6.76
CA HIS A 166 -8.75 29.03 6.66
C HIS A 166 -7.96 30.10 7.41
N LYS A 167 -7.37 31.06 6.68
CA LYS A 167 -7.08 32.39 7.21
C LYS A 167 -8.05 33.38 6.57
N LYS A 168 -8.83 34.06 7.42
CA LYS A 168 -9.78 35.11 7.01
C LYS A 168 -9.04 36.24 6.28
N PRO A 169 -9.57 36.75 5.15
CA PRO A 169 -8.99 37.90 4.48
C PRO A 169 -9.37 39.19 5.21
N LYS A 170 -8.37 40.01 5.53
CA LYS A 170 -8.58 41.43 5.85
C LYS A 170 -8.63 42.20 4.53
N THR A 171 -9.78 42.82 4.29
CA THR A 171 -10.05 43.79 3.24
C THR A 171 -9.18 45.03 3.41
N HIS A 172 -8.37 45.37 2.40
CA HIS A 172 -7.90 46.73 2.16
C HIS A 172 -8.89 47.44 1.23
N ARG A 173 -9.22 48.69 1.55
CA ARG A 173 -9.85 49.65 0.66
C ARG A 173 -9.02 50.93 0.73
N ASP A 174 -8.65 51.43 -0.44
CA ASP A 174 -7.80 52.60 -0.66
C ASP A 174 -8.38 53.90 -0.09
N GLY A 175 -7.48 54.84 0.25
CA GLY A 175 -7.80 56.19 0.68
C GLY A 175 -6.54 57.02 0.93
N ASN A 176 -6.16 57.74 -0.11
CA ASN A 176 -5.09 58.73 -0.31
C ASN A 176 -4.99 59.87 0.75
N SER A 177 -3.77 60.30 1.10
CA SER A 177 -3.29 61.72 1.09
C SER A 177 -1.96 61.89 1.86
N GLU A 178 -0.96 62.50 1.17
CA GLU A 178 -0.04 63.59 1.59
C GLU A 178 0.65 63.52 2.97
N SER A 179 1.88 63.92 3.24
CA SER A 179 3.05 64.49 2.57
C SER A 179 4.10 64.67 3.70
N GLU A 180 5.39 64.67 3.37
CA GLU A 180 6.47 65.54 3.92
C GLU A 180 7.83 64.86 4.11
N GLU A 181 8.83 65.64 3.71
CA GLU A 181 10.27 65.38 3.62
C GLU A 181 10.99 65.57 4.95
N ASN A 182 12.20 65.00 5.05
CA ASN A 182 13.48 65.54 5.56
C ASN A 182 14.33 64.41 6.18
N VAL A 183 15.49 64.05 5.61
CA VAL A 183 16.83 64.68 5.66
C VAL A 183 17.57 64.38 6.98
N VAL A 184 18.58 63.50 6.86
CA VAL A 184 19.96 63.50 7.42
C VAL A 184 20.15 63.71 8.92
N ASP A 185 20.84 62.78 9.60
CA ASP A 185 22.17 63.04 10.19
C ASP A 185 22.85 61.77 10.73
N GLU A 186 24.17 61.77 10.55
CA GLU A 186 25.18 60.87 11.11
C GLU A 186 25.41 61.21 12.58
N GLU A 187 25.76 60.23 13.42
CA GLU A 187 26.55 60.47 14.63
C GLU A 187 27.29 59.17 15.03
N GLU A 188 28.62 59.23 14.91
CA GLU A 188 29.58 58.35 15.59
C GLU A 188 29.69 58.79 17.05
N GLU A 189 29.74 57.85 18.00
CA GLU A 189 30.50 58.03 19.25
C GLU A 189 31.13 56.70 19.67
N GLU A 190 32.46 56.75 19.80
CA GLU A 190 33.32 55.80 20.50
C GLU A 190 33.20 56.02 22.02
N GLU A 191 33.48 55.00 22.83
CA GLU A 191 34.53 55.05 23.88
C GLU A 191 34.60 53.71 24.67
N GLU A 192 35.84 53.20 24.72
CA GLU A 192 36.60 52.66 25.87
C GLU A 192 35.94 51.60 26.80
N GLY A 193 36.56 50.50 27.21
CA GLY A 193 37.97 50.16 27.38
C GLY A 193 38.16 49.54 28.77
N SER A 194 38.49 48.25 28.87
CA SER A 194 39.27 47.72 30.01
C SER A 194 39.85 46.34 29.69
N GLU A 195 41.18 46.31 29.57
CA GLU A 195 42.01 45.12 29.49
C GLU A 195 42.07 44.37 30.84
N HIS A 196 42.15 43.05 30.78
CA HIS A 196 43.00 42.30 31.71
C HIS A 196 43.57 41.06 31.01
N VAL A 197 44.90 41.04 30.97
CA VAL A 197 45.77 39.99 30.44
C VAL A 197 45.93 38.87 31.49
N SER A 198 45.87 37.61 31.04
CA SER A 198 46.74 36.55 31.56
C SER A 198 46.92 35.46 30.50
N GLU A 199 48.15 35.32 30.02
CA GLU A 199 48.65 34.19 29.25
C GLU A 199 48.65 32.91 30.11
N ASP A 200 48.28 31.77 29.53
CA ASP A 200 48.95 30.50 29.79
C ASP A 200 48.60 29.47 28.71
N GLU A 201 49.66 28.91 28.12
CA GLU A 201 49.61 27.74 27.23
C GLU A 201 49.08 26.50 27.98
N THR A 202 48.26 25.65 27.34
CA THR A 202 48.37 24.17 27.37
C THR A 202 47.16 23.45 26.73
N SER A 203 47.39 22.80 25.57
CA SER A 203 46.64 21.68 24.96
C SER A 203 45.15 21.87 24.57
N PRO A 204 44.70 21.41 23.38
CA PRO A 204 43.28 21.37 23.08
C PRO A 204 42.62 20.27 23.92
N ARG A 205 41.79 20.66 24.89
CA ARG A 205 40.95 19.74 25.66
C ARG A 205 39.95 19.08 24.71
N GLU A 206 40.08 17.77 24.49
CA GLU A 206 39.04 16.95 23.87
C GLU A 206 37.75 17.03 24.70
N LEU A 207 36.67 17.51 24.08
CA LEU A 207 35.35 17.57 24.69
C LEU A 207 34.63 16.22 24.57
N ASP A 208 34.05 15.78 25.68
CA ASP A 208 33.30 14.52 25.82
C ASP A 208 31.99 14.53 24.99
N PRO A 209 31.54 13.39 24.43
CA PRO A 209 30.26 13.26 23.72
C PRO A 209 29.03 13.87 24.42
N PHE A 210 28.99 13.92 25.76
CA PHE A 210 27.90 14.59 26.48
C PHE A 210 27.99 16.12 26.37
N GLN A 211 29.21 16.68 26.35
CA GLN A 211 29.44 18.13 26.21
C GLN A 211 29.13 18.61 24.79
N ARG A 212 29.25 17.76 23.77
CA ARG A 212 28.75 18.04 22.41
C ARG A 212 27.21 18.03 22.33
N SER A 213 26.53 17.36 23.26
CA SER A 213 25.08 17.13 23.26
C SER A 213 24.27 18.23 23.96
N LEU A 214 24.89 19.02 24.84
CA LEU A 214 24.19 20.04 25.62
C LEU A 214 24.05 21.35 24.85
N LEU A 215 22.93 21.48 24.13
CA LEU A 215 22.01 22.63 23.97
C LEU A 215 22.52 24.10 23.88
N LEU A 216 23.81 24.41 23.99
CA LEU A 216 24.36 25.77 23.80
C LEU A 216 24.49 26.17 22.32
N PRO A 217 24.88 25.28 21.38
CA PRO A 217 24.87 25.64 19.96
C PRO A 217 23.45 25.96 19.44
N LYS A 218 22.41 25.42 20.10
CA LYS A 218 20.99 25.62 19.74
C LYS A 218 20.38 26.92 20.28
N LEU A 219 21.01 27.59 21.24
CA LEU A 219 20.55 28.87 21.79
C LEU A 219 21.31 30.07 21.20
N LEU A 220 22.58 29.87 20.83
CA LEU A 220 23.41 30.92 20.23
C LEU A 220 23.20 31.06 18.72
N ALA A 221 22.81 29.98 18.04
CA ALA A 221 22.45 30.03 16.63
C ALA A 221 20.93 30.04 16.50
N GLY A 222 20.36 31.20 16.17
CA GLY A 222 18.96 31.30 15.76
C GLY A 222 18.60 30.27 14.69
N ALA A 223 17.31 30.05 14.47
CA ALA A 223 16.69 28.94 13.71
C ALA A 223 17.13 28.72 12.24
N ASN A 224 18.24 29.31 11.78
CA ASN A 224 18.79 29.26 10.43
C ASN A 224 20.28 28.88 10.35
N SER A 225 20.88 28.16 11.31
CA SER A 225 22.22 27.59 11.10
C SER A 225 22.16 26.23 10.41
N GLY A 226 22.53 26.21 9.12
CA GLY A 226 22.55 25.05 8.23
C GLY A 226 23.64 24.02 8.55
N HIS A 227 23.74 23.54 9.80
CA HIS A 227 24.67 22.49 10.19
C HIS A 227 24.13 21.11 9.76
N SER A 228 24.21 20.84 8.46
CA SER A 228 24.00 19.49 7.96
C SER A 228 25.28 18.68 8.09
N GLU A 229 25.18 17.50 8.69
CA GLU A 229 26.30 16.58 8.90
C GLU A 229 26.35 15.57 7.74
N VAL A 230 27.55 15.31 7.21
CA VAL A 230 27.75 14.32 6.14
C VAL A 230 28.60 13.18 6.69
N ASN A 231 28.06 11.96 6.67
CA ASN A 231 28.72 10.76 7.16
C ASN A 231 29.01 9.80 6.01
N LEU A 232 30.21 9.23 6.00
CA LEU A 232 30.57 8.18 5.04
C LEU A 232 30.37 6.81 5.68
N VAL A 233 29.71 5.93 4.94
CA VAL A 233 29.49 4.54 5.34
C VAL A 233 30.04 3.62 4.27
N TYR A 234 30.56 2.46 4.69
CA TYR A 234 31.14 1.47 3.79
C TYR A 234 30.87 0.04 4.23
N SER A 235 31.01 -0.90 3.31
CA SER A 235 30.95 -2.35 3.56
C SER A 235 31.78 -3.11 2.53
N SER A 236 31.96 -4.42 2.75
CA SER A 236 32.58 -5.27 1.74
C SER A 236 31.74 -5.31 0.47
N ILE A 237 32.34 -5.73 -0.64
CA ILE A 237 31.60 -5.93 -1.90
C ILE A 237 30.59 -7.08 -1.75
N GLU A 238 30.94 -8.11 -0.98
CA GLU A 238 30.18 -9.37 -0.89
C GLU A 238 29.19 -9.42 0.27
N ASP A 239 29.40 -8.61 1.32
CA ASP A 239 28.52 -8.55 2.48
C ASP A 239 27.74 -7.24 2.54
N SER A 240 26.74 -7.14 3.41
CA SER A 240 26.00 -5.89 3.69
C SER A 240 26.24 -5.40 5.12
N ASN A 241 27.46 -5.66 5.63
CA ASN A 241 27.86 -5.29 6.98
C ASN A 241 28.40 -3.86 6.97
N TRP A 242 27.47 -2.90 6.85
CA TRP A 242 27.78 -1.48 6.84
C TRP A 242 28.47 -1.02 8.13
N LYS A 243 29.46 -0.12 7.97
CA LYS A 243 30.27 0.48 9.02
C LYS A 243 30.49 1.96 8.70
N ILE A 244 30.74 2.76 9.73
CA ILE A 244 31.12 4.16 9.57
C ILE A 244 32.58 4.23 9.11
N TRP A 245 32.86 5.15 8.19
CA TRP A 245 34.20 5.38 7.67
C TRP A 245 34.86 6.57 8.40
N ASP A 246 35.36 6.33 9.60
CA ASP A 246 35.84 7.39 10.52
C ASP A 246 37.20 8.02 10.09
N ASN A 247 38.03 7.28 9.35
CA ASN A 247 39.39 7.69 8.98
C ASN A 247 39.42 8.43 7.62
N VAL A 248 38.60 9.47 7.48
CA VAL A 248 38.45 10.22 6.23
C VAL A 248 38.40 11.71 6.54
N GLU A 249 39.17 12.50 5.80
CA GLU A 249 39.16 13.95 5.92
C GLU A 249 38.30 14.55 4.79
N PHE A 250 37.27 15.32 5.15
CA PHE A 250 36.50 16.09 4.18
C PHE A 250 37.29 17.33 3.76
N VAL A 251 37.48 17.51 2.44
CA VAL A 251 38.37 18.55 1.90
C VAL A 251 37.61 19.84 1.62
N GLU A 252 36.34 19.75 1.22
CA GLU A 252 35.52 20.93 0.93
C GLU A 252 34.03 20.58 1.04
N THR A 253 33.32 21.24 1.97
CA THR A 253 31.86 21.12 2.17
C THR A 253 31.11 22.41 1.84
N LYS A 254 31.79 23.43 1.29
CA LYS A 254 31.16 24.72 0.92
C LYS A 254 30.10 24.55 -0.17
N ASN A 255 30.26 23.57 -1.05
CA ASN A 255 29.20 23.11 -1.95
C ASN A 255 28.39 22.01 -1.24
N VAL A 256 27.24 22.38 -0.69
CA VAL A 256 26.29 21.45 -0.02
C VAL A 256 25.93 20.25 -0.92
N ASP A 257 26.02 20.43 -2.23
CA ASP A 257 25.62 19.45 -3.24
C ASP A 257 26.67 18.37 -3.54
N ILE A 258 27.95 18.58 -3.18
CA ILE A 258 29.04 17.63 -3.47
C ILE A 258 29.90 17.40 -2.22
N CYS A 259 29.91 16.16 -1.75
CA CYS A 259 30.80 15.67 -0.72
C CYS A 259 32.14 15.26 -1.34
N THR A 260 33.22 15.99 -1.03
CA THR A 260 34.58 15.62 -1.42
C THR A 260 35.42 15.23 -0.22
N PHE A 261 36.08 14.08 -0.29
CA PHE A 261 36.86 13.55 0.81
C PHE A 261 38.18 12.91 0.38
N SER A 262 39.16 12.95 1.27
CA SER A 262 40.50 12.43 1.06
C SER A 262 40.71 11.09 1.77
N PHE A 263 41.51 10.21 1.16
CA PHE A 263 41.85 8.93 1.76
C PHE A 263 43.21 8.42 1.28
N ASN A 264 43.90 7.71 2.17
CA ASN A 264 45.28 7.24 1.95
C ASN A 264 45.37 5.75 1.54
N ARG A 265 44.25 5.03 1.49
CA ARG A 265 44.24 3.59 1.20
C ARG A 265 43.07 3.20 0.31
N ILE A 266 43.38 2.66 -0.87
CA ILE A 266 42.38 2.06 -1.75
C ILE A 266 42.17 0.60 -1.34
N VAL A 267 40.93 0.24 -1.04
CA VAL A 267 40.51 -1.14 -0.76
C VAL A 267 39.18 -1.38 -1.47
N PRO A 268 38.98 -2.55 -2.11
CA PRO A 268 37.69 -2.92 -2.69
C PRO A 268 36.59 -2.86 -1.64
N ARG A 269 35.55 -2.06 -1.90
CA ARG A 269 34.44 -1.83 -0.98
C ARG A 269 33.27 -1.18 -1.70
N LYS A 270 32.10 -1.27 -1.10
CA LYS A 270 30.96 -0.42 -1.43
C LYS A 270 30.83 0.69 -0.39
N PHE A 271 30.44 1.89 -0.81
CA PHE A 271 30.30 3.04 0.07
C PHE A 271 29.28 4.06 -0.44
N MET A 272 28.76 4.88 0.46
CA MET A 272 27.89 6.02 0.15
C MET A 272 28.09 7.10 1.22
N ALA A 273 27.71 8.33 0.90
CA ALA A 273 27.59 9.43 1.85
C ALA A 273 26.12 9.59 2.25
N ILE A 274 25.86 9.80 3.53
CA ILE A 274 24.53 10.06 4.10
C ILE A 274 24.59 11.42 4.77
N GLN A 275 23.67 12.30 4.36
CA GLN A 275 23.53 13.62 4.92
C GLN A 275 22.37 13.64 5.93
N THR A 276 22.61 14.22 7.10
CA THR A 276 21.64 14.35 8.19
C THR A 276 21.54 15.79 8.68
N ARG A 277 20.42 16.13 9.32
CA ARG A 277 20.19 17.45 9.94
C ARG A 277 21.00 17.68 11.21
N THR A 278 21.35 16.59 11.89
CA THR A 278 22.12 16.60 13.13
C THR A 278 23.04 15.39 13.15
N ILE A 279 23.94 15.34 14.13
CA ILE A 279 24.67 14.12 14.47
C ILE A 279 23.66 13.01 14.80
N VAL A 280 23.90 11.82 14.26
CA VAL A 280 23.10 10.61 14.44
C VAL A 280 24.02 9.50 14.95
N ASP A 281 23.49 8.58 15.75
CA ASP A 281 24.26 7.44 16.23
C ASP A 281 24.64 6.47 15.09
N ASN A 282 25.77 5.77 15.29
CA ASN A 282 26.33 4.87 14.28
C ASN A 282 25.36 3.73 13.88
N ASP A 283 24.56 3.22 14.82
CA ASP A 283 23.61 2.13 14.55
C ASP A 283 22.48 2.59 13.63
N SER A 284 21.98 3.80 13.82
CA SER A 284 20.98 4.43 12.94
C SER A 284 21.55 4.69 11.54
N LEU A 285 22.78 5.22 11.42
CA LEU A 285 23.44 5.41 10.12
C LEU A 285 23.65 4.09 9.36
N ILE A 286 24.05 3.03 10.06
CA ILE A 286 24.20 1.69 9.50
C ILE A 286 22.84 1.15 9.01
N GLN A 287 21.77 1.37 9.77
CA GLN A 287 20.41 0.98 9.37
C GLN A 287 19.91 1.78 8.16
N MET A 288 20.18 3.09 8.11
CA MET A 288 19.90 3.92 6.92
C MET A 288 20.58 3.33 5.69
N ALA A 289 21.88 3.06 5.77
CA ALA A 289 22.67 2.50 4.68
C ALA A 289 22.11 1.15 4.18
N GLN A 290 21.67 0.29 5.10
CA GLN A 290 21.05 -0.99 4.75
C GLN A 290 19.71 -0.82 4.03
N VAL A 291 18.87 0.12 4.44
CA VAL A 291 17.59 0.39 3.77
C VAL A 291 17.81 1.02 2.39
N LEU A 292 18.73 1.98 2.29
CA LEU A 292 19.11 2.62 1.04
C LEU A 292 19.73 1.62 0.04
N GLU A 293 20.59 0.72 0.51
CA GLU A 293 21.13 -0.35 -0.34
C GLU A 293 20.02 -1.31 -0.80
N ARG A 294 19.16 -1.77 0.11
CA ARG A 294 18.07 -2.68 -0.25
C ARG A 294 17.10 -2.05 -1.24
N SER A 295 16.89 -0.74 -1.16
CA SER A 295 15.97 -0.03 -2.03
C SER A 295 16.40 0.02 -3.49
N LEU A 296 17.71 -0.07 -3.77
CA LEU A 296 18.24 -0.19 -5.13
C LEU A 296 17.73 -1.45 -5.87
N SER A 297 17.33 -2.47 -5.11
CA SER A 297 16.74 -3.70 -5.67
C SER A 297 15.21 -3.65 -5.76
N GLN A 298 14.58 -2.58 -5.27
CA GLN A 298 13.13 -2.40 -5.32
C GLN A 298 12.68 -1.92 -6.70
N ARG A 299 11.45 -2.30 -7.05
CA ARG A 299 10.70 -1.85 -8.20
C ARG A 299 9.47 -1.13 -7.72
N ILE A 300 9.21 0.04 -8.31
CA ILE A 300 7.98 0.80 -8.10
C ILE A 300 6.92 0.23 -9.03
N VAL A 301 5.83 -0.27 -8.45
CA VAL A 301 4.75 -0.91 -9.18
C VAL A 301 3.40 -0.34 -8.80
N PHE A 302 2.42 -0.57 -9.67
CA PHE A 302 1.00 -0.35 -9.43
C PHE A 302 0.26 -1.67 -9.49
N ALA A 303 -0.62 -1.89 -8.51
CA ALA A 303 -1.59 -2.97 -8.51
C ALA A 303 -2.91 -2.46 -9.08
N CYS A 304 -3.46 -3.13 -10.08
CA CYS A 304 -4.73 -2.76 -10.70
C CYS A 304 -5.67 -3.96 -10.81
N LEU A 305 -6.97 -3.69 -10.78
CA LEU A 305 -8.03 -4.68 -10.96
C LEU A 305 -9.09 -4.14 -11.90
N ARG A 306 -9.48 -4.96 -12.86
CA ARG A 306 -10.56 -4.70 -13.81
C ARG A 306 -11.50 -5.91 -13.90
N GLN A 307 -12.79 -5.65 -14.01
CA GLN A 307 -13.85 -6.64 -14.18
C GLN A 307 -14.35 -6.60 -15.62
N ASN A 308 -14.73 -7.77 -16.14
CA ASN A 308 -15.26 -7.86 -17.48
C ASN A 308 -16.67 -7.24 -17.55
N LYS A 309 -16.92 -6.37 -18.54
CA LYS A 309 -18.19 -5.65 -18.68
C LYS A 309 -19.38 -6.58 -18.90
N GLN A 310 -19.21 -7.63 -19.71
CA GLN A 310 -20.27 -8.59 -20.02
C GLN A 310 -20.42 -9.65 -18.94
N GLN A 311 -19.33 -10.03 -18.28
CA GLN A 311 -19.30 -11.06 -17.26
C GLN A 311 -18.59 -10.57 -15.98
N PRO A 312 -19.29 -9.88 -15.07
CA PRO A 312 -18.68 -9.28 -13.88
C PRO A 312 -17.97 -10.28 -12.94
N SER A 313 -18.33 -11.57 -13.01
CA SER A 313 -17.65 -12.66 -12.28
C SER A 313 -16.21 -12.88 -12.75
N ARG A 314 -15.85 -12.46 -13.96
CA ARG A 314 -14.48 -12.52 -14.47
C ARG A 314 -13.73 -11.28 -14.04
N VAL A 315 -12.70 -11.50 -13.23
CA VAL A 315 -11.85 -10.45 -12.66
C VAL A 315 -10.44 -10.64 -13.16
N CYS A 316 -9.83 -9.56 -13.65
CA CYS A 316 -8.44 -9.51 -14.06
C CYS A 316 -7.70 -8.52 -13.17
N PHE A 317 -6.58 -8.93 -12.58
CA PHE A 317 -5.73 -8.04 -11.81
C PHE A 317 -4.27 -8.20 -12.21
N ALA A 318 -3.49 -7.14 -12.07
CA ALA A 318 -2.08 -7.14 -12.44
C ALA A 318 -1.23 -6.28 -11.51
N ILE A 319 0.05 -6.64 -11.43
CA ILE A 319 1.12 -5.84 -10.83
C ILE A 319 2.04 -5.40 -11.96
N CYS A 320 2.11 -4.10 -12.26
CA CYS A 320 2.86 -3.57 -13.39
C CYS A 320 3.78 -2.44 -12.95
N LEU A 321 4.86 -2.20 -13.70
CA LEU A 321 5.73 -1.04 -13.47
C LEU A 321 4.96 0.26 -13.76
N THR A 322 5.36 1.36 -13.13
CA THR A 322 4.77 2.69 -13.36
C THR A 322 4.66 3.05 -14.85
N GLN A 323 5.73 2.81 -15.61
CA GLN A 323 5.80 3.10 -17.04
C GLN A 323 4.91 2.20 -17.92
N ASP A 324 4.51 1.03 -17.41
CA ASP A 324 3.69 0.06 -18.14
C ASP A 324 2.20 0.15 -17.76
N LEU A 325 1.83 0.99 -16.80
CA LEU A 325 0.47 1.05 -16.25
C LEU A 325 -0.60 1.29 -17.33
N GLU A 326 -0.43 2.33 -18.15
CA GLU A 326 -1.39 2.68 -19.21
C GLU A 326 -1.50 1.58 -20.26
N LYS A 327 -0.36 0.99 -20.63
CA LYS A 327 -0.28 -0.13 -21.56
C LYS A 327 -0.99 -1.37 -20.99
N THR A 328 -0.78 -1.69 -19.71
CA THR A 328 -1.46 -2.81 -19.03
C THR A 328 -2.96 -2.57 -18.96
N LEU A 329 -3.42 -1.37 -18.60
CA LEU A 329 -4.85 -1.03 -18.57
C LEU A 329 -5.49 -1.11 -19.96
N SER A 330 -4.80 -0.64 -21.00
CA SER A 330 -5.26 -0.75 -22.39
C SER A 330 -5.37 -2.21 -22.84
N GLN A 331 -4.40 -3.06 -22.48
CA GLN A 331 -4.44 -4.49 -22.76
C GLN A 331 -5.55 -5.24 -22.00
N MET A 332 -5.90 -4.80 -20.79
CA MET A 332 -7.07 -5.32 -20.07
C MET A 332 -8.37 -4.90 -20.76
N ALA A 333 -8.46 -3.65 -21.22
CA ALA A 333 -9.62 -3.12 -21.91
C ALA A 333 -9.89 -3.84 -23.24
N THR A 334 -8.86 -4.15 -24.03
CA THR A 334 -9.03 -4.92 -25.30
C THR A 334 -9.56 -6.33 -25.06
N LYS A 335 -9.33 -6.90 -23.87
CA LYS A 335 -9.91 -8.18 -23.43
C LYS A 335 -11.31 -8.06 -22.81
N GLY A 336 -11.89 -6.86 -22.78
CA GLY A 336 -13.21 -6.57 -22.22
C GLY A 336 -13.23 -6.27 -20.72
N PHE A 337 -12.06 -6.17 -20.06
CA PHE A 337 -11.95 -5.79 -18.65
C PHE A 337 -11.83 -4.27 -18.50
N THR A 338 -12.97 -3.58 -18.47
CA THR A 338 -13.02 -2.11 -18.44
C THR A 338 -13.48 -1.54 -17.10
N GLU A 339 -14.24 -2.30 -16.31
CA GLU A 339 -14.86 -1.82 -15.07
C GLU A 339 -13.90 -1.97 -13.88
N GLY A 340 -13.83 -1.02 -12.94
CA GLY A 340 -13.02 -1.19 -11.73
C GLY A 340 -12.57 0.12 -11.08
N GLY A 341 -11.93 0.02 -9.92
CA GLY A 341 -11.40 1.17 -9.17
C GLY A 341 -10.11 1.75 -9.76
N LYS A 342 -9.64 2.86 -9.17
CA LYS A 342 -8.31 3.40 -9.52
C LYS A 342 -7.19 2.40 -9.14
N PRO A 343 -6.10 2.31 -9.92
CA PRO A 343 -4.93 1.54 -9.53
C PRO A 343 -4.39 1.98 -8.16
N ILE A 344 -3.84 1.03 -7.40
CA ILE A 344 -3.21 1.26 -6.10
C ILE A 344 -1.69 1.31 -6.31
N GLY A 345 -1.09 2.43 -5.91
CA GLY A 345 0.36 2.63 -5.92
C GLY A 345 0.71 4.08 -5.61
N PRO A 346 2.01 4.40 -5.54
CA PRO A 346 3.14 3.51 -5.78
C PRO A 346 3.33 2.45 -4.68
N LEU A 347 3.65 1.22 -5.08
CA LEU A 347 4.01 0.10 -4.20
C LEU A 347 5.46 -0.32 -4.45
N PHE A 348 6.15 -0.84 -3.43
CA PHE A 348 7.54 -1.29 -3.54
C PHE A 348 7.60 -2.80 -3.47
N VAL A 349 8.16 -3.42 -4.51
CA VAL A 349 8.33 -4.87 -4.62
C VAL A 349 9.73 -5.23 -5.09
N TYR A 350 10.17 -6.46 -4.85
CA TYR A 350 11.44 -6.97 -5.36
C TYR A 350 11.23 -7.89 -6.55
N GLU A 351 12.23 -7.94 -7.43
CA GLU A 351 12.27 -8.92 -8.50
C GLU A 351 12.22 -10.34 -7.92
N ARG A 352 11.35 -11.20 -8.47
CA ARG A 352 11.06 -12.56 -7.99
C ARG A 352 10.42 -12.63 -6.59
N GLN A 353 9.91 -11.51 -6.05
CA GLN A 353 9.16 -11.55 -4.79
C GLN A 353 7.86 -12.34 -4.96
N GLN A 354 7.60 -13.24 -4.02
CA GLN A 354 6.38 -14.04 -3.97
C GLN A 354 5.33 -13.37 -3.10
N PHE A 355 4.09 -13.39 -3.58
CA PHE A 355 2.92 -12.89 -2.86
C PHE A 355 1.87 -13.98 -2.71
N ASP A 356 1.24 -14.02 -1.55
CA ASP A 356 0.03 -14.78 -1.28
C ASP A 356 -1.18 -13.90 -1.66
N VAL A 357 -2.08 -14.44 -2.48
CA VAL A 357 -3.32 -13.81 -2.91
C VAL A 357 -4.50 -14.50 -2.23
N ALA A 358 -5.37 -13.72 -1.61
CA ALA A 358 -6.56 -14.20 -0.92
C ALA A 358 -7.80 -13.44 -1.40
N LEU A 359 -8.90 -14.16 -1.60
CA LEU A 359 -10.22 -13.58 -1.80
C LEU A 359 -10.89 -13.42 -0.42
N LYS A 360 -11.24 -12.18 -0.08
CA LYS A 360 -11.87 -11.81 1.21
C LYS A 360 -13.22 -11.15 1.02
N GLY A 361 -14.05 -11.19 2.06
CA GLY A 361 -15.41 -10.65 2.02
C GLY A 361 -16.39 -11.65 1.42
N ASN A 362 -17.44 -11.17 0.75
CA ASN A 362 -18.50 -12.03 0.24
C ASN A 362 -18.23 -12.58 -1.17
N ILE A 363 -16.98 -12.92 -1.47
CA ILE A 363 -16.55 -13.46 -2.77
C ILE A 363 -15.67 -14.69 -2.57
N ARG A 364 -15.76 -15.66 -3.48
CA ARG A 364 -14.90 -16.84 -3.52
C ARG A 364 -14.60 -17.26 -4.97
N PRO A 365 -13.57 -18.08 -5.23
CA PRO A 365 -13.35 -18.62 -6.56
C PRO A 365 -14.53 -19.49 -6.99
N LYS A 366 -14.91 -19.44 -8.27
CA LYS A 366 -15.96 -20.29 -8.84
C LYS A 366 -15.47 -21.74 -8.93
N ARG A 367 -16.27 -22.71 -8.48
CA ARG A 367 -15.86 -24.13 -8.34
C ARG A 367 -15.57 -24.86 -9.65
N GLU A 368 -16.09 -24.36 -10.78
CA GLU A 368 -16.01 -25.03 -12.10
C GLU A 368 -14.83 -24.53 -12.98
N SER A 369 -13.94 -23.68 -12.47
CA SER A 369 -12.92 -23.02 -13.30
C SER A 369 -11.62 -23.82 -13.49
N THR A 370 -11.63 -25.15 -13.47
CA THR A 370 -10.49 -25.99 -13.89
C THR A 370 -10.49 -26.17 -15.41
N GLY A 371 -10.28 -25.08 -16.16
CA GLY A 371 -10.33 -25.07 -17.63
C GLY A 371 -9.32 -24.13 -18.27
N ARG A 372 -8.23 -24.71 -18.78
CA ARG A 372 -6.98 -24.09 -19.27
C ARG A 372 -7.15 -22.74 -19.98
N SER A 373 -6.72 -21.65 -19.34
CA SER A 373 -6.19 -20.46 -20.06
C SER A 373 -5.13 -19.74 -19.24
N SER A 374 -4.28 -18.95 -19.91
CA SER A 374 -3.00 -18.39 -19.47
C SER A 374 -2.87 -18.10 -17.96
N ILE A 375 -2.02 -18.89 -17.29
CA ILE A 375 -1.74 -18.92 -15.84
C ILE A 375 -3.03 -18.95 -15.01
N GLN A 376 -3.84 -20.00 -15.25
CA GLN A 376 -4.91 -20.37 -14.35
C GLN A 376 -4.31 -20.82 -13.03
N LEU A 377 -4.70 -20.17 -11.95
CA LEU A 377 -4.06 -20.33 -10.66
C LEU A 377 -4.56 -21.60 -10.01
N ASP A 378 -3.63 -22.43 -9.55
CA ASP A 378 -3.91 -23.67 -8.86
C ASP A 378 -4.67 -23.40 -7.56
N THR A 379 -5.98 -23.57 -7.61
CA THR A 379 -6.90 -23.42 -6.48
C THR A 379 -6.96 -24.66 -5.59
N GLU A 380 -6.31 -25.78 -5.96
CA GLU A 380 -6.46 -27.08 -5.27
C GLU A 380 -5.88 -27.09 -3.85
N LYS A 381 -5.04 -26.11 -3.49
CA LYS A 381 -4.44 -25.98 -2.13
C LYS A 381 -4.88 -24.74 -1.34
N GLY A 382 -5.90 -24.02 -1.81
CA GLY A 382 -6.52 -22.90 -1.08
C GLY A 382 -5.63 -21.67 -0.84
N LYS A 383 -4.42 -21.60 -1.43
CA LYS A 383 -3.53 -20.43 -1.37
C LYS A 383 -2.98 -20.12 -2.74
N MET A 384 -3.52 -19.07 -3.34
CA MET A 384 -3.07 -18.57 -4.62
C MET A 384 -1.74 -17.83 -4.43
N LYS A 385 -0.70 -18.20 -5.17
CA LYS A 385 0.62 -17.55 -5.12
C LYS A 385 0.98 -16.93 -6.44
N ILE A 386 1.49 -15.71 -6.41
CA ILE A 386 2.01 -15.01 -7.58
C ILE A 386 3.45 -14.59 -7.33
N THR A 387 4.22 -14.42 -8.39
CA THR A 387 5.61 -13.97 -8.32
C THR A 387 5.77 -12.78 -9.26
N PHE A 388 6.28 -11.66 -8.74
CA PHE A 388 6.55 -10.50 -9.58
C PHE A 388 7.85 -10.71 -10.37
N ASN A 389 7.77 -10.54 -11.69
CA ASN A 389 8.94 -10.57 -12.57
C ASN A 389 8.78 -9.58 -13.71
N THR A 390 9.71 -8.64 -13.84
CA THR A 390 9.66 -7.56 -14.83
C THR A 390 9.67 -8.08 -16.28
N SER A 391 10.29 -9.24 -16.51
CA SER A 391 10.40 -9.86 -17.84
C SER A 391 9.18 -10.72 -18.20
N LEU A 392 8.30 -11.00 -17.24
CA LEU A 392 7.12 -11.85 -17.43
C LEU A 392 5.83 -11.02 -17.33
N ARG A 393 4.75 -11.61 -17.84
CA ARG A 393 3.41 -11.04 -17.69
C ARG A 393 2.91 -11.28 -16.26
N ASN A 394 2.72 -10.20 -15.51
CA ASN A 394 2.19 -10.23 -14.13
C ASN A 394 0.68 -9.90 -14.10
N GLU A 395 -0.08 -10.51 -15.00
CA GLU A 395 -1.53 -10.34 -15.15
C GLU A 395 -2.23 -11.67 -14.86
N TYR A 396 -3.24 -11.63 -14.01
CA TYR A 396 -3.90 -12.80 -13.45
C TYR A 396 -5.41 -12.67 -13.63
N THR A 397 -6.06 -13.71 -14.12
CA THR A 397 -7.52 -13.74 -14.29
C THR A 397 -8.12 -14.83 -13.41
N VAL A 398 -9.20 -14.48 -12.70
CA VAL A 398 -9.93 -15.38 -11.81
C VAL A 398 -11.43 -15.20 -12.02
N GLU A 399 -12.16 -16.32 -12.02
CA GLU A 399 -13.63 -16.30 -11.93
C GLU A 399 -14.05 -16.39 -10.48
N VAL A 400 -14.92 -15.46 -10.07
CA VAL A 400 -15.42 -15.35 -8.70
C VAL A 400 -16.94 -15.37 -8.66
N GLU A 401 -17.48 -15.92 -7.57
CA GLU A 401 -18.90 -15.93 -7.25
C GLU A 401 -19.12 -15.41 -5.84
N GLU A 402 -20.37 -15.05 -5.51
CA GLU A 402 -20.74 -14.72 -4.15
C GLU A 402 -20.54 -15.91 -3.20
N PHE A 403 -20.04 -15.64 -2.00
CA PHE A 403 -19.87 -16.68 -0.99
C PHE A 403 -21.21 -17.03 -0.32
N ASP A 404 -21.95 -16.00 0.09
CA ASP A 404 -23.26 -16.05 0.74
C ASP A 404 -24.22 -15.06 0.06
N SER A 405 -25.28 -15.59 -0.56
CA SER A 405 -26.28 -14.77 -1.25
C SER A 405 -27.15 -13.95 -0.30
N SER A 406 -27.22 -14.33 0.97
CA SER A 406 -27.97 -13.62 2.01
C SER A 406 -27.17 -12.51 2.70
N ALA A 407 -25.85 -12.46 2.47
CA ALA A 407 -24.99 -11.43 3.04
C ALA A 407 -25.16 -10.08 2.32
N GLN A 408 -24.76 -9.00 3.00
CA GLN A 408 -24.73 -7.65 2.45
C GLN A 408 -26.08 -7.17 1.88
N VAL A 409 -27.23 -7.58 2.43
CA VAL A 409 -28.58 -7.27 1.91
C VAL A 409 -28.79 -5.79 1.63
N ALA A 410 -28.28 -4.91 2.51
CA ALA A 410 -28.38 -3.46 2.38
C ALA A 410 -27.49 -2.84 1.26
N CYS A 411 -26.57 -3.61 0.68
CA CYS A 411 -25.74 -3.15 -0.45
C CYS A 411 -26.41 -3.49 -1.79
N GLU A 412 -26.29 -2.61 -2.77
CA GLU A 412 -26.80 -2.86 -4.14
C GLU A 412 -26.08 -4.02 -4.85
N LYS A 413 -24.79 -4.20 -4.56
CA LYS A 413 -23.90 -5.21 -5.16
C LYS A 413 -23.23 -6.00 -4.05
N TYR A 414 -22.91 -7.27 -4.31
CA TYR A 414 -21.98 -8.00 -3.44
C TYR A 414 -20.59 -7.40 -3.57
N ARG A 415 -19.87 -7.32 -2.46
CA ARG A 415 -18.52 -6.74 -2.38
C ARG A 415 -17.55 -7.71 -1.71
N GLY A 416 -16.35 -7.77 -2.25
CA GLY A 416 -15.22 -8.45 -1.65
C GLY A 416 -13.91 -7.86 -2.15
N PHE A 417 -12.80 -8.47 -1.76
CA PHE A 417 -11.47 -7.96 -2.05
C PHE A 417 -10.54 -9.07 -2.52
N VAL A 418 -9.71 -8.76 -3.52
CA VAL A 418 -8.46 -9.47 -3.78
C VAL A 418 -7.39 -8.84 -2.89
N GLU A 419 -6.99 -9.54 -1.84
CA GLU A 419 -5.88 -9.13 -0.98
C GLU A 419 -4.58 -9.76 -1.46
N ILE A 420 -3.55 -8.94 -1.66
CA ILE A 420 -2.20 -9.37 -2.00
C ILE A 420 -1.33 -9.11 -0.77
N SER A 421 -0.60 -10.14 -0.32
CA SER A 421 0.24 -10.08 0.89
C SER A 421 1.55 -10.84 0.69
N TYR A 422 2.55 -10.58 1.52
CA TYR A 422 3.82 -11.32 1.50
C TYR A 422 4.29 -11.63 2.92
N LYS A 423 5.20 -12.59 3.04
CA LYS A 423 5.85 -12.91 4.32
C LYS A 423 7.13 -12.12 4.46
N GLN A 424 7.25 -11.35 5.54
CA GLN A 424 8.45 -10.61 5.90
C GLN A 424 9.10 -11.26 7.10
N ALA A 425 10.40 -11.52 7.02
CA ALA A 425 11.20 -11.96 8.15
C ALA A 425 11.52 -10.75 9.03
N THR A 426 11.08 -10.78 10.29
CA THR A 426 11.31 -9.72 11.27
C THR A 426 12.07 -10.30 12.46
N LYS A 427 13.12 -9.61 12.90
CA LYS A 427 13.80 -9.94 14.15
C LYS A 427 12.95 -9.44 15.31
N VAL A 428 12.38 -10.36 16.07
CA VAL A 428 11.63 -10.04 17.28
C VAL A 428 12.40 -10.49 18.51
N ALA A 429 12.25 -9.78 19.63
CA ALA A 429 12.83 -10.20 20.88
C ALA A 429 12.22 -11.55 21.30
N ALA A 430 13.07 -12.51 21.67
CA ALA A 430 12.58 -13.80 22.15
C ALA A 430 11.64 -13.58 23.35
N LYS A 431 10.40 -14.08 23.27
CA LYS A 431 9.45 -14.00 24.38
C LYS A 431 10.07 -14.70 25.59
N ARG A 432 10.31 -13.94 26.67
CA ARG A 432 10.76 -14.48 27.96
C ARG A 432 9.62 -15.35 28.51
N GLY A 433 9.91 -16.61 28.82
CA GLY A 433 8.98 -17.42 29.60
C GLY A 433 8.73 -16.74 30.95
N LYS A 434 7.46 -16.59 31.35
CA LYS A 434 7.10 -16.16 32.70
C LYS A 434 7.62 -17.23 33.67
N GLY A 435 8.76 -17.00 34.32
CA GLY A 435 9.19 -17.87 35.41
C GLY A 435 10.70 -18.07 35.65
N ARG A 436 11.63 -17.38 34.99
CA ARG A 436 13.05 -17.45 35.39
C ARG A 436 13.72 -16.08 35.38
N GLY A 437 14.42 -15.79 36.48
CA GLY A 437 15.02 -14.50 36.83
C GLY A 437 15.96 -13.93 35.78
N ASN A 438 16.22 -12.62 35.90
CA ASN A 438 17.07 -11.84 35.00
C ASN A 438 18.46 -12.49 34.82
N PRO A 439 18.83 -12.94 33.61
CA PRO A 439 20.23 -13.06 33.24
C PRO A 439 20.66 -11.70 32.67
N VAL A 440 21.72 -11.13 33.23
CA VAL A 440 22.50 -10.08 32.59
C VAL A 440 23.19 -10.74 31.39
N GLY A 441 22.62 -10.59 30.21
CA GLY A 441 23.14 -11.18 28.98
C GLY A 441 22.46 -10.58 27.74
N PRO A 442 23.08 -10.69 26.55
CA PRO A 442 22.58 -10.07 25.33
C PRO A 442 21.17 -10.57 24.99
N LYS A 443 20.27 -9.65 24.64
CA LYS A 443 18.88 -9.96 24.25
C LYS A 443 18.91 -10.95 23.09
N LYS A 444 18.42 -12.17 23.30
CA LYS A 444 18.26 -13.16 22.22
C LYS A 444 17.11 -12.71 21.31
N PHE A 445 17.39 -12.64 20.01
CA PHE A 445 16.39 -12.35 18.98
C PHE A 445 16.06 -13.62 18.21
N VAL A 446 14.78 -13.79 17.85
CA VAL A 446 14.29 -14.87 16.98
C VAL A 446 13.77 -14.23 15.70
N ILE A 447 14.01 -14.88 14.56
CA ILE A 447 13.43 -14.48 13.29
C ILE A 447 12.01 -15.05 13.25
N GLU A 448 11.00 -14.19 13.27
CA GLU A 448 9.60 -14.55 13.04
C GLU A 448 9.16 -14.06 11.66
N PHE A 449 8.33 -14.84 10.97
CA PHE A 449 7.75 -14.43 9.69
C PHE A 449 6.37 -13.81 9.93
N GLN A 450 6.24 -12.54 9.60
CA GLN A 450 4.99 -11.80 9.68
C GLN A 450 4.36 -11.68 8.29
N THR A 451 3.06 -11.92 8.18
CA THR A 451 2.30 -11.62 6.95
C THR A 451 2.02 -10.13 6.88
N VAL A 452 2.48 -9.48 5.81
CA VAL A 452 2.29 -8.05 5.55
C VAL A 452 1.37 -7.88 4.34
N PRO A 453 0.22 -7.21 4.47
CA PRO A 453 -0.64 -6.90 3.34
C PRO A 453 0.03 -5.84 2.46
N LEU A 454 0.15 -6.13 1.17
CA LEU A 454 0.66 -5.19 0.17
C LEU A 454 -0.46 -4.25 -0.31
N CYS A 455 -1.61 -4.82 -0.70
CA CYS A 455 -2.78 -4.04 -1.13
C CYS A 455 -4.08 -4.87 -1.10
N GLN A 456 -5.22 -4.19 -1.16
CA GLN A 456 -6.55 -4.79 -1.29
C GLN A 456 -7.30 -4.15 -2.47
N LEU A 457 -7.71 -4.98 -3.43
CA LEU A 457 -8.38 -4.53 -4.65
C LEU A 457 -9.87 -4.93 -4.58
N LEU A 458 -10.76 -3.93 -4.67
CA LEU A 458 -12.20 -4.14 -4.55
C LEU A 458 -12.78 -4.89 -5.77
N VAL A 459 -13.63 -5.87 -5.49
CA VAL A 459 -14.45 -6.59 -6.48
C VAL A 459 -15.92 -6.36 -6.17
N THR A 460 -16.72 -6.10 -7.20
CA THR A 460 -18.17 -5.91 -7.07
C THR A 460 -18.94 -6.86 -7.98
N LEU A 461 -19.85 -7.64 -7.44
CA LEU A 461 -20.71 -8.55 -8.22
C LEU A 461 -22.16 -8.08 -8.19
N PRO A 462 -22.87 -8.10 -9.33
CA PRO A 462 -24.29 -7.78 -9.35
C PRO A 462 -25.08 -8.81 -8.53
N LYS A 463 -26.09 -8.35 -7.80
CA LYS A 463 -27.06 -9.25 -7.19
C LYS A 463 -28.07 -9.67 -8.25
N LYS A 464 -28.44 -10.95 -8.26
CA LYS A 464 -29.61 -11.40 -9.03
C LYS A 464 -30.80 -10.60 -8.52
N ALA A 465 -31.58 -10.02 -9.43
CA ALA A 465 -32.87 -9.45 -9.05
C ALA A 465 -33.62 -10.55 -8.31
N ILE A 466 -34.02 -10.30 -7.07
CA ILE A 466 -34.89 -11.20 -6.33
C ILE A 466 -36.17 -11.21 -7.16
N GLU A 467 -36.35 -12.21 -8.01
CA GLU A 467 -37.64 -12.47 -8.63
C GLU A 467 -38.65 -12.51 -7.49
N VAL A 468 -39.78 -11.88 -7.73
CA VAL A 468 -40.83 -11.51 -6.76
C VAL A 468 -41.56 -12.76 -6.20
N ASP A 469 -40.90 -13.91 -6.13
CA ASP A 469 -41.46 -15.18 -5.67
C ASP A 469 -41.56 -15.29 -4.14
N ALA A 470 -40.95 -14.35 -3.42
CA ALA A 470 -41.27 -14.14 -2.01
C ALA A 470 -42.72 -13.69 -1.81
N ASP A 471 -43.35 -13.03 -2.80
CA ASP A 471 -44.73 -12.56 -2.67
C ASP A 471 -45.76 -13.69 -2.76
N LYS A 472 -45.51 -14.80 -3.49
CA LYS A 472 -46.42 -15.95 -3.49
C LYS A 472 -46.43 -16.67 -2.13
N ASN A 473 -45.27 -16.78 -1.48
CA ASN A 473 -45.16 -17.42 -0.16
C ASN A 473 -45.57 -16.51 1.02
N ILE A 474 -45.67 -15.20 0.82
CA ILE A 474 -46.22 -14.27 1.83
C ILE A 474 -47.75 -14.15 1.68
N LEU A 475 -48.29 -14.32 0.47
CA LEU A 475 -49.72 -14.25 0.19
C LEU A 475 -50.48 -15.58 0.44
N SER A 476 -49.78 -16.71 0.62
CA SER A 476 -50.42 -18.03 0.77
C SER A 476 -50.82 -18.41 2.20
N TYR A 477 -50.77 -17.49 3.18
CA TYR A 477 -51.36 -17.79 4.49
C TYR A 477 -52.88 -17.78 4.35
N ARG A 478 -53.48 -18.97 4.34
CA ARG A 478 -54.93 -19.14 4.30
C ARG A 478 -55.47 -18.89 5.70
N PHE A 479 -56.07 -17.74 5.90
CA PHE A 479 -56.83 -17.43 7.12
C PHE A 479 -57.99 -18.42 7.23
N ASP A 480 -58.17 -19.02 8.39
CA ASP A 480 -59.33 -19.87 8.65
C ASP A 480 -60.54 -18.96 8.93
N SER A 481 -61.72 -19.30 8.41
CA SER A 481 -62.92 -18.43 8.48
C SER A 481 -63.47 -18.21 9.90
N LYS A 482 -62.80 -18.77 10.92
CA LYS A 482 -63.14 -18.65 12.35
C LYS A 482 -62.02 -17.99 13.18
N ASP A 483 -60.98 -17.47 12.54
CA ASP A 483 -59.87 -16.81 13.26
C ASP A 483 -60.24 -15.36 13.62
N VAL A 484 -60.02 -14.97 14.88
CA VAL A 484 -60.28 -13.62 15.41
C VAL A 484 -59.35 -12.58 14.74
N VAL A 485 -58.20 -13.02 14.21
CA VAL A 485 -57.24 -12.15 13.53
C VAL A 485 -57.33 -12.29 12.01
N THR A 486 -58.13 -11.43 11.37
CA THR A 486 -58.31 -11.41 9.90
C THR A 486 -57.25 -10.56 9.18
N ASN A 487 -57.09 -10.77 7.86
CA ASN A 487 -56.16 -9.97 7.04
C ASN A 487 -56.60 -8.49 6.97
N GLU A 488 -57.90 -8.24 7.02
CA GLU A 488 -58.52 -6.92 7.05
C GLU A 488 -58.16 -6.17 8.34
N LEU A 489 -58.20 -6.87 9.48
CA LEU A 489 -57.77 -6.33 10.77
C LEU A 489 -56.29 -5.97 10.79
N LEU A 490 -55.42 -6.84 10.25
CA LEU A 490 -53.98 -6.56 10.19
C LEU A 490 -53.65 -5.35 9.30
N GLN A 491 -54.42 -5.13 8.23
CA GLN A 491 -54.29 -3.94 7.39
C GLN A 491 -54.71 -2.67 8.12
N GLU A 492 -55.81 -2.71 8.87
CA GLU A 492 -56.29 -1.56 9.63
C GLU A 492 -55.35 -1.21 10.80
N LEU A 493 -54.84 -2.21 11.51
CA LEU A 493 -53.81 -2.02 12.53
C LEU A 493 -52.53 -1.42 11.95
N ALA A 494 -52.08 -1.91 10.79
CA ALA A 494 -50.91 -1.35 10.11
C ALA A 494 -51.10 0.12 9.67
N ARG A 495 -52.35 0.54 9.41
CA ARG A 495 -52.68 1.94 9.08
C ARG A 495 -52.68 2.83 10.34
N LYS A 496 -53.12 2.30 11.47
CA LYS A 496 -53.20 2.99 12.76
C LYS A 496 -51.87 2.99 13.57
N LEU A 497 -50.81 2.36 13.05
CA LEU A 497 -49.47 2.31 13.67
C LEU A 497 -48.51 3.33 13.01
N PRO A 498 -48.28 4.50 13.62
CA PRO A 498 -47.40 5.52 13.04
C PRO A 498 -45.91 5.20 13.23
N GLY A 499 -45.09 5.60 12.25
CA GLY A 499 -43.64 5.67 12.36
C GLY A 499 -42.96 4.34 12.68
N GLU A 500 -42.11 4.31 13.71
CA GLU A 500 -41.35 3.12 14.14
C GLU A 500 -42.05 2.29 15.23
N THR A 501 -43.33 2.57 15.50
CA THR A 501 -44.14 1.85 16.52
C THR A 501 -44.25 0.36 16.20
N TRP A 502 -44.20 -0.02 14.92
CA TRP A 502 -44.18 -1.42 14.49
C TRP A 502 -42.96 -2.21 14.98
N ARG A 503 -41.81 -1.58 15.24
CA ARG A 503 -40.64 -2.28 15.83
C ARG A 503 -40.89 -2.63 17.29
N ARG A 504 -41.50 -1.71 18.03
CA ARG A 504 -41.89 -1.93 19.43
C ARG A 504 -42.94 -3.04 19.52
N LEU A 505 -43.93 -2.99 18.63
CA LEU A 505 -44.94 -4.04 18.52
C LEU A 505 -44.30 -5.39 18.16
N GLY A 506 -43.40 -5.41 17.17
CA GLY A 506 -42.72 -6.63 16.77
C GLY A 506 -41.88 -7.24 17.89
N MET A 507 -41.19 -6.44 18.71
CA MET A 507 -40.49 -6.93 19.90
C MET A 507 -41.45 -7.47 20.96
N ALA A 508 -42.60 -6.81 21.19
CA ALA A 508 -43.64 -7.29 22.11
C ALA A 508 -44.37 -8.56 21.61
N LEU A 509 -44.25 -8.85 20.31
CA LEU A 509 -44.76 -10.06 19.64
C LEU A 509 -43.68 -11.15 19.50
N ASP A 510 -42.56 -11.03 20.23
CA ASP A 510 -41.42 -11.95 20.25
C ASP A 510 -40.63 -12.09 18.93
N LEU A 511 -40.67 -11.09 18.04
CA LEU A 511 -39.78 -11.06 16.88
C LEU A 511 -38.38 -10.58 17.28
N SER A 512 -37.36 -11.28 16.80
CA SER A 512 -35.97 -10.94 17.09
C SER A 512 -35.52 -9.64 16.41
N ARG A 513 -34.50 -8.98 16.97
CA ARG A 513 -33.94 -7.74 16.41
C ARG A 513 -33.43 -7.92 14.98
N THR A 514 -32.87 -9.10 14.67
CA THR A 514 -32.40 -9.45 13.32
C THR A 514 -33.57 -9.66 12.35
N GLN A 515 -34.67 -10.28 12.79
CA GLN A 515 -35.89 -10.41 11.99
C GLN A 515 -36.50 -9.04 11.69
N LEU A 516 -36.59 -8.15 12.69
CA LEU A 516 -37.13 -6.80 12.50
C LEU A 516 -36.27 -5.96 11.55
N GLN A 517 -34.94 -6.08 11.62
CA GLN A 517 -34.04 -5.41 10.68
C GLN A 517 -34.22 -5.94 9.25
N ALA A 518 -34.36 -7.25 9.07
CA ALA A 518 -34.63 -7.86 7.77
C ALA A 518 -36.02 -7.48 7.21
N ILE A 519 -37.05 -7.37 8.07
CA ILE A 519 -38.39 -6.92 7.68
C ILE A 519 -38.35 -5.44 7.25
N GLY A 520 -37.70 -4.58 8.04
CA GLY A 520 -37.54 -3.16 7.71
C GLY A 520 -36.79 -2.95 6.39
N GLY A 521 -35.65 -3.64 6.21
CA GLY A 521 -34.87 -3.54 4.98
C GLY A 521 -35.61 -4.06 3.74
N ARG A 522 -36.40 -5.13 3.86
CA ARG A 522 -37.24 -5.65 2.75
C ARG A 522 -38.41 -4.73 2.41
N ALA A 523 -39.03 -4.12 3.41
CA ALA A 523 -40.11 -3.16 3.19
C ALA A 523 -39.59 -1.88 2.52
N ASP A 524 -38.37 -1.44 2.86
CA ASP A 524 -37.73 -0.27 2.26
C ASP A 524 -37.36 -0.48 0.79
N SER A 525 -36.80 -1.64 0.44
CA SER A 525 -36.47 -1.96 -0.95
C SER A 525 -37.71 -2.14 -1.83
N SER A 526 -38.86 -2.51 -1.24
CA SER A 526 -40.12 -2.76 -1.97
C SER A 526 -41.17 -1.65 -1.85
N ARG A 527 -40.86 -0.53 -1.16
CA ARG A 527 -41.81 0.55 -0.80
C ARG A 527 -43.12 0.04 -0.16
N LYS A 528 -43.07 -1.07 0.58
CA LYS A 528 -44.23 -1.66 1.25
C LYS A 528 -44.41 -1.08 2.67
N ASN A 529 -45.62 -1.15 3.20
CA ASN A 529 -45.89 -0.74 4.58
C ASN A 529 -45.12 -1.66 5.57
N ARG A 530 -44.17 -1.08 6.31
CA ARG A 530 -43.31 -1.78 7.28
C ARG A 530 -44.12 -2.49 8.36
N ALA A 531 -45.18 -1.85 8.87
CA ALA A 531 -46.04 -2.39 9.91
C ALA A 531 -46.84 -3.61 9.41
N LEU A 532 -47.41 -3.52 8.21
CA LEU A 532 -48.16 -4.62 7.61
C LEU A 532 -47.27 -5.83 7.31
N THR A 533 -46.06 -5.58 6.81
CA THR A 533 -45.08 -6.64 6.50
C THR A 533 -44.64 -7.37 7.78
N MET A 534 -44.45 -6.63 8.88
CA MET A 534 -44.15 -7.21 10.18
C MET A 534 -45.31 -8.08 10.70
N LEU A 535 -46.53 -7.55 10.71
CA LEU A 535 -47.73 -8.25 11.19
C LEU A 535 -47.99 -9.56 10.43
N ARG A 536 -47.85 -9.53 9.09
CA ARG A 536 -47.94 -10.74 8.24
C ARG A 536 -46.81 -11.74 8.51
N SER A 537 -45.60 -11.26 8.79
CA SER A 537 -44.48 -12.12 9.15
C SER A 537 -44.66 -12.75 10.53
N TRP A 538 -45.30 -12.05 11.46
CA TRP A 538 -45.58 -12.54 12.81
C TRP A 538 -46.63 -13.65 12.78
N ILE A 539 -47.81 -13.41 12.18
CA ILE A 539 -48.90 -14.39 12.17
C ILE A 539 -48.52 -15.70 11.46
N LYS A 540 -47.65 -15.64 10.44
CA LYS A 540 -47.13 -16.81 9.73
C LYS A 540 -46.24 -17.71 10.60
N ASN A 541 -45.51 -17.12 11.54
CA ASN A 541 -44.53 -17.83 12.36
C ASN A 541 -45.09 -18.19 13.75
N LEU A 542 -46.38 -17.97 13.98
CA LEU A 542 -47.05 -18.26 15.24
C LEU A 542 -47.57 -19.71 15.27
N GLU A 543 -47.36 -20.39 16.39
CA GLU A 543 -47.86 -21.76 16.59
C GLU A 543 -49.39 -21.83 16.55
N LEU A 544 -49.93 -22.89 15.95
CA LEU A 544 -51.37 -23.08 15.69
C LEU A 544 -52.25 -23.13 16.96
N ARG A 545 -51.66 -23.32 18.15
CA ARG A 545 -52.38 -23.51 19.43
C ARG A 545 -52.41 -22.25 20.32
N VAL A 546 -51.80 -21.16 19.87
CA VAL A 546 -51.73 -19.90 20.63
C VAL A 546 -52.95 -19.05 20.29
N ASP A 547 -53.60 -18.51 21.32
CA ASP A 547 -54.63 -17.49 21.15
C ASP A 547 -54.02 -16.23 20.53
N ARG A 548 -54.30 -16.05 19.24
CA ARG A 548 -53.72 -15.01 18.39
C ARG A 548 -54.25 -13.64 18.76
N GLY A 549 -55.53 -13.55 19.11
CA GLY A 549 -56.19 -12.33 19.51
C GLY A 549 -55.63 -11.83 20.84
N GLU A 550 -55.53 -12.73 21.83
CA GLU A 550 -55.02 -12.38 23.16
C GLU A 550 -53.54 -11.99 23.14
N LYS A 551 -52.72 -12.68 22.33
CA LYS A 551 -51.30 -12.34 22.19
C LYS A 551 -51.11 -10.97 21.52
N LEU A 552 -51.90 -10.64 20.49
CA LEU A 552 -51.88 -9.34 19.84
C LEU A 552 -52.37 -8.23 20.78
N ARG A 553 -53.43 -8.49 21.53
CA ARG A 553 -53.99 -7.56 22.53
C ARG A 553 -52.96 -7.24 23.62
N THR A 554 -52.34 -8.28 24.18
CA THR A 554 -51.31 -8.13 25.22
C THR A 554 -50.11 -7.34 24.70
N ALA A 555 -49.66 -7.60 23.47
CA ALA A 555 -48.57 -6.86 22.86
C ALA A 555 -48.92 -5.39 22.57
N LEU A 556 -50.15 -5.10 22.15
CA LEU A 556 -50.64 -3.72 21.93
C LEU A 556 -50.72 -2.94 23.24
N ILE A 557 -51.17 -3.57 24.34
CA ILE A 557 -51.17 -2.97 25.68
C ILE A 557 -49.73 -2.71 26.13
N ALA A 558 -48.81 -3.66 25.91
CA ALA A 558 -47.41 -3.56 26.31
C ALA A 558 -46.66 -2.39 25.64
N ILE A 559 -47.07 -2.00 24.42
CA ILE A 559 -46.50 -0.83 23.73
C ILE A 559 -47.24 0.48 24.00
N GLY A 560 -48.22 0.48 24.92
CA GLY A 560 -49.01 1.66 25.30
C GLY A 560 -50.13 2.00 24.30
N ARG A 561 -50.56 1.06 23.47
CA ARG A 561 -51.65 1.22 22.48
C ARG A 561 -52.93 0.49 22.94
N SER A 562 -53.39 0.82 24.14
CA SER A 562 -54.64 0.29 24.71
C SER A 562 -55.88 0.70 23.93
N ASP A 563 -55.79 1.80 23.15
CA ASP A 563 -56.80 2.25 22.19
C ASP A 563 -57.09 1.18 21.13
N LEU A 564 -56.04 0.63 20.52
CA LEU A 564 -56.15 -0.41 19.50
C LEU A 564 -56.50 -1.78 20.10
N ALA A 565 -56.11 -2.02 21.35
CA ALA A 565 -56.46 -3.25 22.06
C ALA A 565 -57.97 -3.30 22.43
N GLY A 566 -58.61 -2.15 22.65
CA GLY A 566 -60.05 -2.04 22.88
C GLY A 566 -60.87 -2.29 21.62
N ASP A 567 -60.42 -1.77 20.47
CA ASP A 567 -61.05 -1.99 19.16
C ASP A 567 -61.15 -3.49 18.79
N LEU A 568 -60.19 -4.31 19.23
CA LEU A 568 -60.19 -5.77 19.05
C LEU A 568 -61.36 -6.46 19.79
N ILE A 569 -61.68 -6.00 21.01
CA ILE A 569 -62.75 -6.59 21.85
C ILE A 569 -64.14 -6.25 21.28
N SER A 570 -64.29 -5.07 20.68
CA SER A 570 -65.55 -4.64 20.08
C SER A 570 -65.90 -5.43 18.81
N GLN A 571 -64.91 -5.90 18.05
CA GLN A 571 -65.12 -6.76 16.89
C GLN A 571 -65.42 -8.21 17.28
N GLU A 572 -64.76 -8.74 18.31
CA GLU A 572 -65.03 -10.08 18.85
C GLU A 572 -66.47 -10.25 19.39
N LYS A 573 -67.05 -9.18 19.96
CA LYS A 573 -68.45 -9.17 20.43
C LYS A 573 -69.50 -8.98 19.31
N ALA A 574 -69.12 -8.38 18.19
CA ALA A 574 -70.02 -8.17 17.05
C ALA A 574 -70.32 -9.49 16.30
N ASP A 575 -69.34 -10.39 16.20
CA ASP A 575 -69.52 -11.69 15.53
C ASP A 575 -70.36 -12.69 16.36
N PHE A 576 -70.31 -12.59 17.69
CA PHE A 576 -71.12 -13.45 18.59
C PHE A 576 -72.62 -13.10 18.58
N THR A 577 -73.00 -11.88 18.19
CA THR A 577 -74.41 -11.43 18.15
C THR A 577 -75.07 -11.67 16.79
N ALA A 578 -74.30 -11.85 15.71
CA ALA A 578 -74.82 -12.13 14.37
C ALA A 578 -75.29 -13.59 14.15
N THR A 579 -74.87 -14.54 15.00
CA THR A 579 -75.08 -15.99 14.76
C THR A 579 -76.32 -16.57 15.45
N SER A 580 -77.08 -15.80 16.24
CA SER A 580 -78.22 -16.31 17.04
C SER A 580 -79.62 -16.00 16.49
N SER A 581 -79.76 -15.60 15.22
CA SER A 581 -81.07 -15.32 14.62
C SER A 581 -81.25 -15.87 13.21
N SER A 582 -81.45 -17.19 13.08
CA SER A 582 -82.34 -17.73 12.04
C SER A 582 -82.88 -19.11 12.41
N VAL A 583 -84.06 -19.14 13.04
CA VAL A 583 -84.91 -20.34 13.12
C VAL A 583 -85.82 -20.31 11.88
N GLY A 584 -85.81 -21.39 11.08
CA GLY A 584 -86.65 -21.57 9.91
C GLY A 584 -86.77 -23.05 9.52
N THR A 585 -87.86 -23.65 10.00
CA THR A 585 -88.65 -24.85 9.61
C THR A 585 -88.17 -25.79 8.48
N PRO A 586 -88.36 -27.13 8.60
CA PRO A 586 -87.79 -28.13 7.70
C PRO A 586 -88.69 -28.45 6.49
N ILE A 587 -88.07 -28.71 5.34
CA ILE A 587 -88.72 -29.41 4.21
C ILE A 587 -87.96 -30.71 3.93
N LEU A 588 -88.75 -31.76 3.88
CA LEU A 588 -88.44 -33.17 3.69
C LEU A 588 -88.23 -33.45 2.19
N THR A 589 -87.07 -33.97 1.77
CA THR A 589 -86.95 -34.77 0.54
C THR A 589 -85.78 -35.77 0.64
N THR A 590 -86.10 -37.00 0.25
CA THR A 590 -85.34 -38.25 0.27
C THR A 590 -84.16 -38.31 -0.72
N PRO A 591 -83.21 -39.25 -0.54
CA PRO A 591 -82.03 -39.41 -1.41
C PRO A 591 -82.29 -40.38 -2.58
N PRO A 592 -81.58 -40.26 -3.73
CA PRO A 592 -81.48 -41.33 -4.70
C PRO A 592 -80.22 -42.18 -4.47
N THR A 593 -80.47 -43.48 -4.59
CA THR A 593 -79.60 -44.64 -4.44
C THR A 593 -78.53 -44.73 -5.53
N MET A 594 -77.36 -45.25 -5.15
CA MET A 594 -76.36 -45.81 -6.06
C MET A 594 -76.85 -47.12 -6.69
N ASN A 595 -76.54 -47.30 -7.97
CA ASN A 595 -76.32 -48.59 -8.64
C ASN A 595 -75.25 -48.33 -9.71
N SER A 596 -74.01 -48.75 -9.48
CA SER A 596 -73.43 -50.06 -9.80
C SER A 596 -72.89 -50.14 -11.25
N LYS A 597 -71.57 -50.14 -11.34
CA LYS A 597 -70.78 -51.17 -12.01
C LYS A 597 -69.44 -51.30 -11.31
#